data_AF-A0A9P6RVT2-F1
#
_entry.id   AF-A0A9P6RVT2-F1
#
_cell.length_a   1.000
_cell.length_b   1.000
_cell.length_c   1.000
_cell.angle_alpha   90.00
_cell.angle_beta   90.00
_cell.angle_gamma   90.00
#
_symmetry.space_group_name_H-M   'P 1'
#
loop_
_entity.id
_entity.type
_entity.pdbx_description
1 polymer ?
#
loop_
_entity_poly.entity_id
_entity_poly.type
_entity_poly.pdbx_seq_one_letter_code
_entity_poly.pdbx_strand_id
1 'polypeptide(L)'
;MTNNRTPQQNLESSPPSAEPARMERIRIDDPLDVASSNITTTASYQQTGQLPHAESVAPSIHIQLIPSTEDALLVLKKRRLEGGQQSVYIPLMAKANLQAPDDELFLLMDKVQEFLASEREVMLVLGDSLAGKSTFNIHLEHYLWTNYTKGSPIPLFIHLPAIREPEEYMVEKQLRNHNFTEDQIREMKQHREFILICDGSPT
;
A
#
# COMPACT_ATOMS: atom_id res chain seq x y z
N MET A 1 -71.14 -36.88 -14.78
CA MET A 1 -70.92 -36.45 -13.38
C MET A 1 -69.52 -36.94 -13.03
N THR A 2 -68.46 -36.16 -12.82
CA THR A 2 -68.20 -34.77 -12.38
C THR A 2 -66.81 -34.38 -12.93
N ASN A 3 -66.70 -33.33 -13.74
CA ASN A 3 -66.18 -31.98 -13.46
C ASN A 3 -64.69 -31.83 -13.03
N ASN A 4 -63.93 -31.22 -13.95
CA ASN A 4 -62.94 -30.13 -13.84
C ASN A 4 -61.96 -30.09 -12.65
N ARG A 5 -60.65 -30.02 -12.99
CA ARG A 5 -59.77 -28.91 -12.57
C ARG A 5 -58.43 -28.90 -13.33
N THR A 6 -58.22 -27.84 -14.10
CA THR A 6 -56.90 -27.30 -14.43
C THR A 6 -56.20 -26.84 -13.16
N PRO A 7 -54.85 -26.84 -13.13
CA PRO A 7 -54.19 -25.64 -12.66
C PRO A 7 -53.14 -25.11 -13.66
N GLN A 8 -53.10 -23.78 -13.69
CA GLN A 8 -52.16 -22.91 -14.38
C GLN A 8 -50.71 -23.05 -13.86
N GLN A 9 -49.79 -22.85 -14.80
CA GLN A 9 -48.55 -22.06 -14.75
C GLN A 9 -47.67 -22.11 -13.49
N ASN A 10 -46.41 -22.50 -13.70
CA ASN A 10 -45.30 -21.69 -13.23
C ASN A 10 -44.27 -21.57 -14.37
N LEU A 11 -44.10 -20.34 -14.86
CA LEU A 11 -42.96 -19.94 -15.67
C LEU A 11 -41.74 -19.94 -14.74
N GLU A 12 -40.82 -20.86 -14.96
CA GLU A 12 -39.50 -20.79 -14.35
C GLU A 12 -38.68 -19.77 -15.15
N SER A 13 -38.78 -18.50 -14.74
CA SER A 13 -37.88 -17.45 -15.21
C SER A 13 -36.48 -17.73 -14.66
N SER A 14 -35.58 -18.19 -15.53
CA SER A 14 -34.15 -18.28 -15.21
C SER A 14 -33.66 -16.91 -14.70
N PRO A 15 -32.86 -16.85 -13.62
CA PRO A 15 -32.24 -15.60 -13.22
C PRO A 15 -31.27 -15.15 -14.32
N PRO A 16 -31.15 -13.83 -14.59
CA PRO A 16 -30.18 -13.34 -15.54
C PRO A 16 -28.78 -13.73 -15.07
N SER A 17 -28.03 -14.38 -15.97
CA SER A 17 -26.62 -14.66 -15.80
C SER A 17 -25.91 -13.34 -15.47
N ALA A 18 -25.36 -13.24 -14.27
CA ALA A 18 -24.48 -12.13 -13.92
C ALA A 18 -23.22 -12.24 -14.77
N GLU A 19 -23.12 -11.42 -15.82
CA GLU A 19 -21.86 -11.17 -16.49
C GLU A 19 -20.88 -10.60 -15.45
N PRO A 20 -19.66 -11.17 -15.32
CA PRO A 20 -18.64 -10.54 -14.49
C PRO A 20 -18.30 -9.18 -15.10
N ALA A 21 -18.27 -8.15 -14.25
CA ALA A 21 -17.90 -6.80 -14.64
C ALA A 21 -16.56 -6.83 -15.40
N ARG A 22 -16.63 -6.52 -16.70
CA ARG A 22 -15.48 -6.34 -17.56
C ARG A 22 -14.80 -5.03 -17.17
N MET A 23 -13.77 -5.12 -16.33
CA MET A 23 -12.90 -4.00 -15.99
C MET A 23 -12.11 -3.60 -17.25
N GLU A 24 -12.54 -2.52 -17.91
CA GLU A 24 -11.80 -1.96 -19.04
C GLU A 24 -10.45 -1.41 -18.57
N ARG A 25 -9.38 -1.78 -19.28
CA ARG A 25 -8.06 -1.18 -19.12
C ARG A 25 -8.11 0.25 -19.67
N ILE A 26 -8.16 1.24 -18.78
CA ILE A 26 -7.87 2.63 -19.13
C ILE A 26 -6.35 2.73 -19.32
N ARG A 27 -5.91 2.89 -20.57
CA ARG A 27 -4.57 3.37 -20.89
C ARG A 27 -4.57 4.88 -20.72
N ILE A 28 -3.75 5.41 -19.82
CA ILE A 28 -3.46 6.84 -19.77
C ILE A 28 -2.17 7.05 -20.56
N ASP A 29 -2.32 7.10 -21.88
CA ASP A 29 -1.33 7.73 -22.76
C ASP A 29 -2.02 8.96 -23.36
N ASP A 30 -1.70 10.14 -22.81
CA ASP A 30 -1.40 11.32 -23.61
C ASP A 30 -0.75 12.42 -22.74
N PRO A 31 0.38 13.00 -23.16
CA PRO A 31 1.09 14.03 -22.41
C PRO A 31 0.46 15.41 -22.66
N LEU A 32 0.06 16.09 -21.59
CA LEU A 32 -0.14 17.53 -21.64
C LEU A 32 1.16 18.23 -21.22
N ASP A 33 1.75 18.84 -22.23
CA ASP A 33 2.80 19.83 -22.20
C ASP A 33 2.56 20.88 -21.10
N VAL A 34 3.45 20.95 -20.10
CA VAL A 34 3.57 22.12 -19.23
C VAL A 34 5.05 22.40 -18.97
N ALA A 35 5.54 23.38 -19.72
CA ALA A 35 6.78 24.09 -19.46
C ALA A 35 6.93 24.43 -17.96
N SER A 36 7.92 23.83 -17.32
CA SER A 36 8.33 24.22 -15.97
C SER A 36 9.22 25.45 -16.05
N SER A 37 8.59 26.62 -16.01
CA SER A 37 9.26 27.86 -15.61
C SER A 37 8.32 28.62 -14.70
N ASN A 38 8.57 28.61 -13.39
CA ASN A 38 8.06 29.62 -12.47
C ASN A 38 9.07 29.80 -11.33
N ILE A 39 10.04 30.68 -11.59
CA ILE A 39 10.81 31.38 -10.57
C ILE A 39 9.93 32.57 -10.17
N THR A 40 9.31 32.54 -8.99
CA THR A 40 8.60 33.71 -8.46
C THR A 40 9.56 34.54 -7.62
N THR A 41 10.10 35.60 -8.23
CA THR A 41 10.81 36.67 -7.53
C THR A 41 9.90 37.89 -7.48
N THR A 42 9.36 38.21 -6.31
CA THR A 42 8.75 39.50 -6.02
C THR A 42 9.69 40.29 -5.12
N ALA A 43 10.53 41.13 -5.73
CA ALA A 43 11.27 42.18 -5.04
C ALA A 43 10.54 43.50 -5.23
N SER A 44 9.88 44.00 -4.18
CA SER A 44 9.35 45.36 -4.14
C SER A 44 10.46 46.34 -3.75
N TYR A 45 10.78 47.28 -4.65
CA TYR A 45 11.72 48.37 -4.38
C TYR A 45 10.98 49.61 -3.87
N GLN A 46 11.41 50.14 -2.72
CA GLN A 46 11.23 51.55 -2.38
C GLN A 46 12.62 52.22 -2.31
N GLN A 47 12.71 53.43 -2.87
CA GLN A 47 13.91 54.28 -2.95
C GLN A 47 14.34 54.80 -1.57
N THR A 48 15.65 54.94 -1.34
CA THR A 48 16.35 56.23 -1.07
C THR A 48 17.83 56.03 -0.68
N GLY A 49 18.73 56.81 -1.28
CA GLY A 49 19.91 57.42 -0.64
C GLY A 49 21.14 56.57 -0.24
N GLN A 50 22.26 56.86 -0.91
CA GLN A 50 23.67 56.83 -0.43
C GLN A 50 24.42 55.49 -0.20
N LEU A 51 25.48 55.30 -1.00
CA LEU A 51 26.73 54.56 -0.70
C LEU A 51 27.70 55.48 0.09
N PRO A 52 28.74 54.99 0.82
CA PRO A 52 29.40 53.69 0.66
C PRO A 52 29.80 52.94 1.97
N HIS A 53 29.73 51.61 1.97
CA HIS A 53 30.86 50.72 2.31
C HIS A 53 30.42 49.27 2.10
N ALA A 54 31.17 48.53 1.30
CA ALA A 54 30.91 47.14 1.00
C ALA A 54 31.35 46.24 2.16
N GLU A 55 30.40 45.79 2.98
CA GLU A 55 30.45 44.48 3.61
C GLU A 55 29.35 43.64 2.98
N SER A 56 29.75 42.80 2.02
CA SER A 56 28.87 41.84 1.37
C SER A 56 28.53 40.75 2.37
N VAL A 57 27.45 40.95 3.13
CA VAL A 57 26.78 39.83 3.81
C VAL A 57 26.01 39.08 2.74
N ALA A 58 26.63 38.03 2.20
CA ALA A 58 25.94 37.09 1.34
C ALA A 58 24.70 36.56 2.07
N PRO A 59 23.51 36.57 1.45
CA PRO A 59 22.34 35.97 2.07
C PRO A 59 22.62 34.48 2.23
N SER A 60 22.60 33.99 3.47
CA SER A 60 22.64 32.57 3.78
C SER A 60 21.42 31.90 3.15
N ILE A 61 21.59 31.36 1.94
CA ILE A 61 20.60 30.51 1.31
C ILE A 61 20.57 29.23 2.16
N HIS A 62 19.61 29.14 3.07
CA HIS A 62 19.28 27.89 3.73
C HIS A 62 18.63 26.97 2.69
N ILE A 63 19.46 26.26 1.94
CA ILE A 63 19.02 25.15 1.10
C ILE A 63 18.62 24.02 2.06
N GLN A 64 17.34 23.93 2.40
CA GLN A 64 16.81 22.71 3.01
C GLN A 64 16.79 21.65 1.91
N LEU A 65 17.76 20.75 1.93
CA LEU A 65 17.82 19.60 1.04
C LEU A 65 16.58 18.74 1.30
N ILE A 66 15.67 18.66 0.34
CA ILE A 66 14.53 17.72 0.44
C ILE A 66 15.14 16.31 0.41
N PRO A 67 14.93 15.49 1.46
CA PRO A 67 15.46 14.13 1.48
C PRO A 67 14.86 13.31 0.34
N SER A 68 15.69 12.50 -0.30
CA SER A 68 15.23 11.64 -1.39
C SER A 68 14.20 10.63 -0.89
N THR A 69 13.39 10.05 -1.79
CA THR A 69 12.45 8.98 -1.42
C THR A 69 13.15 7.84 -0.68
N GLU A 70 14.36 7.46 -1.12
CA GLU A 70 15.12 6.39 -0.47
C GLU A 70 15.57 6.78 0.93
N ASP A 71 15.97 8.03 1.16
CA ASP A 71 16.31 8.50 2.52
C ASP A 71 15.08 8.39 3.45
N ALA A 72 13.90 8.79 2.96
CA ALA A 72 12.65 8.67 3.69
C ALA A 72 12.26 7.20 3.95
N LEU A 73 12.49 6.30 2.99
CA LEU A 73 12.28 4.86 3.15
C LEU A 73 13.25 4.25 4.17
N LEU A 74 14.51 4.69 4.22
CA LEU A 74 15.46 4.26 5.26
C LEU A 74 15.04 4.72 6.66
N VAL A 75 14.50 5.94 6.78
CA VAL A 75 13.91 6.43 8.03
C VAL A 75 12.69 5.58 8.43
N LEU A 76 11.82 5.24 7.48
CA LEU A 76 10.70 4.35 7.75
C LEU A 76 11.16 2.95 8.17
N LYS A 77 12.08 2.32 7.42
CA LYS A 77 12.68 1.02 7.74
C LYS A 77 13.19 0.99 9.18
N LYS A 78 13.97 2.01 9.58
CA LYS A 78 14.48 2.13 10.95
C LYS A 78 13.34 2.12 11.98
N ARG A 79 12.31 2.96 11.80
CA ARG A 79 11.15 3.01 12.71
C ARG A 79 10.41 1.67 12.80
N ARG A 80 10.25 0.96 11.68
CA ARG A 80 9.55 -0.33 11.65
C ARG A 80 10.34 -1.45 12.31
N LEU A 81 11.67 -1.47 12.16
CA LEU A 81 12.53 -2.45 12.83
C LEU A 81 12.63 -2.19 14.34
N GLU A 82 12.65 -0.93 14.77
CA GLU A 82 12.64 -0.57 16.19
C GLU A 82 11.31 -0.94 16.88
N GLY A 83 10.17 -0.72 16.20
CA GLY A 83 8.84 -1.02 16.74
C GLY A 83 8.40 -2.49 16.64
N GLY A 84 9.04 -3.27 15.77
CA GLY A 84 8.64 -4.66 15.44
C GLY A 84 9.37 -5.75 16.23
N GLN A 85 10.23 -5.38 17.20
CA GLN A 85 11.02 -6.35 17.97
C GLN A 85 10.12 -7.13 18.95
N GLN A 86 9.55 -8.25 18.51
CA GLN A 86 8.83 -9.18 19.39
C GLN A 86 9.84 -10.06 20.12
N SER A 87 9.78 -10.09 21.46
CA SER A 87 10.72 -10.87 22.29
C SER A 87 10.63 -12.38 22.05
N VAL A 88 9.49 -12.88 21.57
CA VAL A 88 9.27 -14.28 21.17
C VAL A 88 8.24 -14.31 20.03
N TYR A 89 8.57 -14.97 18.91
CA TYR A 89 7.65 -15.29 17.82
C TYR A 89 7.59 -16.80 17.63
N ILE A 90 6.38 -17.36 17.54
CA ILE A 90 6.16 -18.78 17.28
C ILE A 90 5.76 -18.93 15.81
N PRO A 91 6.51 -19.70 14.99
CA PRO A 91 6.16 -19.94 13.61
C PRO A 91 4.78 -20.58 13.45
N LEU A 92 4.01 -20.06 12.50
CA LEU A 92 2.67 -20.55 12.21
C LEU A 92 2.70 -21.70 11.21
N MET A 93 1.98 -22.75 11.56
CA MET A 93 1.65 -23.84 10.65
C MET A 93 0.36 -23.51 9.91
N ALA A 94 0.28 -23.89 8.64
CA ALA A 94 -0.88 -23.68 7.81
C ALA A 94 -1.13 -24.90 6.92
N LYS A 95 -2.30 -24.90 6.29
CA LYS A 95 -2.70 -25.85 5.26
C LYS A 95 -2.98 -25.12 3.97
N ALA A 96 -2.95 -25.83 2.85
CA ALA A 96 -3.19 -25.24 1.54
C ALA A 96 -4.61 -24.65 1.41
N ASN A 97 -5.58 -25.25 2.11
CA ASN A 97 -6.97 -24.80 2.15
C ASN A 97 -7.68 -25.39 3.39
N LEU A 98 -8.94 -24.98 3.61
CA LEU A 98 -9.74 -25.39 4.78
C LEU A 98 -10.06 -26.90 4.84
N GLN A 99 -9.97 -27.62 3.73
CA GLN A 99 -10.33 -29.04 3.62
C GLN A 99 -9.12 -29.99 3.66
N ALA A 100 -7.91 -29.45 3.59
CA ALA A 100 -6.69 -30.26 3.64
C ALA A 100 -6.56 -30.96 5.01
N PRO A 101 -5.98 -32.16 5.05
CA PRO A 101 -5.85 -32.92 6.29
C PRO A 101 -4.77 -32.34 7.22
N ASP A 102 -4.80 -32.71 8.51
CA ASP A 102 -3.86 -32.20 9.54
C ASP A 102 -2.42 -32.71 9.40
N ASP A 103 -2.18 -33.75 8.61
CA ASP A 103 -0.85 -34.29 8.32
C ASP A 103 -0.14 -33.57 7.16
N GLU A 104 -0.84 -32.69 6.43
CA GLU A 104 -0.29 -31.85 5.36
C GLU A 104 0.04 -30.42 5.82
N LEU A 105 0.43 -30.26 7.08
CA LEU A 105 0.83 -28.97 7.64
C LEU A 105 2.20 -28.52 7.13
N PHE A 106 2.33 -27.22 6.87
CA PHE A 106 3.59 -26.58 6.49
C PHE A 106 3.76 -25.25 7.22
N LEU A 107 5.00 -24.74 7.28
CA LEU A 107 5.26 -23.40 7.78
C LEU A 107 4.66 -22.36 6.83
N LEU A 108 3.84 -21.46 7.37
CA LEU A 108 3.20 -20.42 6.57
C LEU A 108 4.23 -19.49 5.91
N MET A 109 5.34 -19.20 6.59
CA MET A 109 6.39 -18.34 6.05
C MET A 109 7.01 -18.92 4.78
N ASP A 110 7.26 -20.22 4.72
CA ASP A 110 7.84 -20.89 3.54
C ASP A 110 6.92 -20.70 2.33
N LYS A 111 5.61 -20.88 2.52
CA LYS A 111 4.62 -20.65 1.44
C LYS A 111 4.46 -19.20 1.06
N VAL A 112 4.60 -18.26 2.00
CA VAL A 112 4.64 -16.83 1.67
C VAL A 112 5.88 -16.48 0.84
N GLN A 113 7.04 -17.05 1.15
CA GLN A 113 8.25 -16.84 0.36
C GLN A 113 8.13 -17.44 -1.05
N GLU A 114 7.59 -18.65 -1.18
CA GLU A 114 7.25 -19.24 -2.48
C GLU A 114 6.28 -18.36 -3.28
N PHE A 115 5.28 -17.79 -2.62
CA PHE A 115 4.32 -16.87 -3.24
C PHE A 115 4.99 -15.57 -3.71
N LEU A 116 5.82 -14.94 -2.87
CA LEU A 116 6.54 -13.71 -3.20
C LEU A 116 7.56 -13.87 -4.34
N ALA A 117 8.04 -15.10 -4.57
CA ALA A 117 8.93 -15.43 -5.68
C ALA A 117 8.19 -15.82 -6.97
N SER A 118 6.85 -15.77 -6.96
CA SER A 118 5.99 -16.16 -8.09
C SER A 118 5.31 -14.95 -8.74
N GLU A 119 4.68 -15.17 -9.90
CA GLU A 119 3.89 -14.16 -10.61
C GLU A 119 2.48 -13.94 -10.01
N ARG A 120 2.18 -14.52 -8.84
CA ARG A 120 0.87 -14.41 -8.21
C ARG A 120 0.75 -13.07 -7.49
N GLU A 121 -0.38 -12.40 -7.64
CA GLU A 121 -0.60 -11.07 -7.07
C GLU A 121 -1.23 -11.08 -5.68
N VAL A 122 -2.03 -12.10 -5.35
CA VAL A 122 -2.81 -12.14 -4.09
C VAL A 122 -2.69 -13.50 -3.41
N MET A 123 -2.43 -13.46 -2.10
CA MET A 123 -2.47 -14.62 -1.20
C MET A 123 -3.44 -14.33 -0.05
N LEU A 124 -4.41 -15.22 0.15
CA LEU A 124 -5.38 -15.13 1.24
C LEU A 124 -5.00 -16.10 2.35
N VAL A 125 -4.71 -15.57 3.54
CA VAL A 125 -4.44 -16.36 4.75
C VAL A 125 -5.69 -16.40 5.62
N LEU A 126 -6.31 -17.57 5.70
CA LEU A 126 -7.48 -17.82 6.53
C LEU A 126 -7.10 -18.53 7.83
N GLY A 127 -7.89 -18.33 8.87
CA GLY A 127 -7.75 -19.03 10.14
C GLY A 127 -8.68 -18.42 11.18
N ASP A 128 -8.85 -19.13 12.29
CA ASP A 128 -9.74 -18.70 13.36
C ASP A 128 -9.25 -17.40 14.04
N SER A 129 -10.17 -16.75 14.77
CA SER A 129 -9.78 -15.70 15.71
C SER A 129 -8.70 -16.24 16.65
N LEU A 130 -7.69 -15.41 16.95
CA LEU A 130 -6.54 -15.77 17.78
C LEU A 130 -5.60 -16.85 17.19
N ALA A 131 -5.77 -17.27 15.94
CA ALA A 131 -4.81 -18.15 15.25
C ALA A 131 -3.46 -17.46 14.93
N GLY A 132 -3.16 -16.30 15.51
CA GLY A 132 -1.87 -15.61 15.33
C GLY A 132 -1.66 -14.88 14.00
N LYS A 133 -2.67 -14.74 13.13
CA LYS A 133 -2.55 -14.09 11.81
C LYS A 133 -2.02 -12.65 11.86
N SER A 134 -2.51 -11.83 12.79
CA SER A 134 -2.01 -10.45 12.97
C SER A 134 -0.56 -10.43 13.42
N THR A 135 -0.19 -11.32 14.35
CA THR A 135 1.19 -11.52 14.78
C THR A 135 2.08 -11.96 13.62
N PHE A 136 1.59 -12.86 12.76
CA PHE A 136 2.27 -13.25 11.52
C PHE A 136 2.51 -12.06 10.61
N ASN A 137 1.50 -11.23 10.35
CA ASN A 137 1.62 -10.08 9.47
C ASN A 137 2.66 -9.07 9.97
N ILE A 138 2.70 -8.81 11.29
CA ILE A 138 3.73 -7.98 11.92
C ILE A 138 5.13 -8.60 11.73
N HIS A 139 5.25 -9.92 11.96
CA HIS A 139 6.51 -10.63 11.78
C HIS A 139 6.97 -10.64 10.31
N LEU A 140 6.05 -10.84 9.37
CA LEU A 140 6.29 -10.79 7.92
C LEU A 140 6.77 -9.40 7.52
N GLU A 141 6.10 -8.35 7.99
CA GLU A 141 6.51 -6.98 7.70
C GLU A 141 7.93 -6.69 8.21
N HIS A 142 8.23 -7.10 9.45
CA HIS A 142 9.57 -6.98 10.02
C HIS A 142 10.61 -7.74 9.18
N TYR A 143 10.29 -8.97 8.75
CA TYR A 143 11.14 -9.76 7.86
C TYR A 143 11.39 -9.03 6.52
N LEU A 144 10.36 -8.50 5.88
CA LEU A 144 10.50 -7.78 4.61
C LEU A 144 11.32 -6.50 4.76
N TRP A 145 11.09 -5.70 5.81
CA TRP A 145 11.90 -4.51 6.07
C TRP A 145 13.36 -4.85 6.38
N THR A 146 13.61 -5.94 7.11
CA THR A 146 14.98 -6.41 7.39
C THR A 146 15.73 -6.66 6.09
N ASN A 147 15.09 -7.37 5.15
CA ASN A 147 15.67 -7.76 3.87
C ASN A 147 15.54 -6.70 2.76
N TYR A 148 14.82 -5.59 3.01
CA TYR A 148 14.66 -4.52 2.03
C TYR A 148 16.02 -3.95 1.58
N THR A 149 16.22 -3.92 0.27
CA THR A 149 17.32 -3.23 -0.41
C THR A 149 16.78 -2.13 -1.31
N LYS A 150 17.62 -1.14 -1.65
CA LYS A 150 17.22 -0.03 -2.51
C LYS A 150 16.64 -0.55 -3.83
N GLY A 151 15.42 -0.12 -4.17
CA GLY A 151 14.71 -0.53 -5.38
C GLY A 151 13.94 -1.85 -5.27
N SER A 152 14.02 -2.58 -4.14
CA SER A 152 13.13 -3.71 -3.86
C SER A 152 11.68 -3.22 -3.64
N PRO A 153 10.68 -4.10 -3.77
CA PRO A 153 9.30 -3.76 -3.42
C PRO A 153 9.17 -3.25 -1.98
N ILE A 154 8.38 -2.19 -1.82
CA ILE A 154 8.20 -1.49 -0.55
C ILE A 154 7.13 -2.19 0.29
N PRO A 155 7.44 -2.70 1.49
CA PRO A 155 6.44 -3.29 2.37
C PRO A 155 5.52 -2.21 2.96
N LEU A 156 4.20 -2.41 2.86
CA LEU A 156 3.21 -1.55 3.51
C LEU A 156 2.22 -2.41 4.30
N PHE A 157 2.28 -2.29 5.63
CA PHE A 157 1.27 -2.85 6.51
C PHE A 157 0.03 -1.95 6.54
N ILE A 158 -1.14 -2.56 6.36
CA ILE A 158 -2.43 -1.89 6.28
C ILE A 158 -3.42 -2.59 7.21
N HIS A 159 -3.90 -1.85 8.22
CA HIS A 159 -4.98 -2.31 9.10
C HIS A 159 -6.33 -1.99 8.47
N LEU A 160 -6.98 -2.99 7.86
CA LEU A 160 -8.21 -2.81 7.09
C LEU A 160 -9.37 -2.19 7.91
N PRO A 161 -9.60 -2.55 9.19
CA PRO A 161 -10.66 -1.93 9.98
C PRO A 161 -10.48 -0.42 10.23
N ALA A 162 -9.25 0.09 10.13
CA ALA A 162 -9.00 1.53 10.24
C ALA A 162 -9.41 2.30 8.96
N ILE A 163 -9.73 1.59 7.87
CA ILE A 163 -10.09 2.17 6.59
C ILE A 163 -11.60 2.33 6.51
N ARG A 164 -12.06 3.58 6.60
CA ARG A 164 -13.48 3.93 6.50
C ARG A 164 -13.97 4.06 5.05
N GLU A 165 -13.06 4.32 4.13
CA GLU A 165 -13.32 4.52 2.70
C GLU A 165 -12.26 3.76 1.90
N PRO A 166 -12.58 2.55 1.43
CA PRO A 166 -11.61 1.65 0.78
C PRO A 166 -11.22 2.12 -0.62
N GLU A 167 -11.91 3.10 -1.20
CA GLU A 167 -11.79 3.40 -2.62
C GLU A 167 -10.72 4.46 -2.92
N GLU A 168 -9.93 4.14 -3.95
CA GLU A 168 -8.92 4.91 -4.69
C GLU A 168 -7.60 5.33 -4.02
N TYR A 169 -7.53 5.49 -2.68
CA TYR A 169 -6.34 6.13 -2.08
C TYR A 169 -5.75 5.44 -0.85
N MET A 170 -5.99 4.14 -0.66
CA MET A 170 -5.51 3.40 0.52
C MET A 170 -3.98 3.47 0.69
N VAL A 171 -3.23 3.22 -0.38
CA VAL A 171 -1.76 3.29 -0.37
C VAL A 171 -1.29 4.71 -0.06
N GLU A 172 -1.89 5.73 -0.68
CA GLU A 172 -1.52 7.12 -0.43
C GLU A 172 -1.82 7.58 1.00
N LYS A 173 -3.01 7.25 1.51
CA LYS A 173 -3.40 7.54 2.90
C LYS A 173 -2.36 6.93 3.85
N GLN A 174 -1.91 5.70 3.58
CA GLN A 174 -0.89 5.06 4.40
C GLN A 174 0.49 5.71 4.28
N LEU A 175 0.90 6.11 3.08
CA LEU A 175 2.16 6.84 2.88
C LEU A 175 2.13 8.22 3.56
N ARG A 176 1.00 8.95 3.50
CA ARG A 176 0.82 10.21 4.23
C ARG A 176 0.92 10.01 5.74
N ASN A 177 0.35 8.93 6.28
CA ASN A 177 0.51 8.56 7.70
C ASN A 177 1.97 8.30 8.10
N HIS A 178 2.82 7.91 7.14
CA HIS A 178 4.26 7.75 7.33
C HIS A 178 5.07 9.02 7.10
N ASN A 179 4.41 10.14 6.78
CA ASN A 179 4.98 11.48 6.51
C ASN A 179 5.76 11.60 5.20
N PHE A 180 5.42 10.80 4.19
CA PHE A 180 5.93 11.04 2.84
C PHE A 180 5.28 12.29 2.24
N THR A 181 6.07 13.05 1.47
CA THR A 181 5.55 14.22 0.73
C THR A 181 4.77 13.79 -0.51
N GLU A 182 3.92 14.67 -1.06
CA GLU A 182 3.17 14.35 -2.28
C GLU A 182 4.08 14.03 -3.47
N ASP A 183 5.24 14.67 -3.58
CA ASP A 183 6.22 14.37 -4.63
C ASP A 183 6.84 12.97 -4.46
N GLN A 184 7.18 12.58 -3.22
CA GLN A 184 7.65 11.23 -2.92
C GLN A 184 6.55 10.19 -3.19
N ILE A 185 5.31 10.48 -2.82
CA ILE A 185 4.16 9.60 -3.08
C ILE A 185 3.95 9.41 -4.58
N ARG A 186 4.01 10.50 -5.36
CA ARG A 186 3.89 10.43 -6.82
C ARG A 186 5.01 9.59 -7.44
N GLU A 187 6.25 9.80 -7.01
CA GLU A 187 7.41 9.04 -7.47
C GLU A 187 7.26 7.55 -7.17
N MET A 188 6.89 7.19 -5.94
CA MET A 188 6.69 5.80 -5.57
C MET A 188 5.55 5.15 -6.35
N LYS A 189 4.43 5.85 -6.57
CA LYS A 189 3.31 5.32 -7.36
C LYS A 189 3.66 5.06 -8.82
N GLN A 190 4.56 5.85 -9.40
CA GLN A 190 4.92 5.76 -10.81
C GLN A 190 6.09 4.79 -11.07
N HIS A 191 6.97 4.61 -10.08
CA HIS A 191 8.28 3.99 -10.31
C HIS A 191 8.68 2.93 -9.28
N ARG A 192 7.80 2.55 -8.35
CA ARG A 192 8.09 1.55 -7.32
C ARG A 192 6.98 0.54 -7.20
N GLU A 193 7.36 -0.65 -6.76
CA GLU A 193 6.44 -1.74 -6.44
C GLU A 193 6.18 -1.78 -4.94
N PHE A 194 5.03 -2.35 -4.56
CA PHE A 194 4.62 -2.48 -3.16
C PHE A 194 4.24 -3.91 -2.83
N ILE A 195 4.59 -4.35 -1.62
CA ILE A 195 4.03 -5.55 -1.00
C ILE A 195 3.04 -5.08 0.06
N LEU A 196 1.75 -5.25 -0.21
CA LEU A 196 0.69 -4.87 0.72
C LEU A 196 0.42 -6.02 1.69
N ILE A 197 0.61 -5.76 2.99
CA ILE A 197 0.25 -6.69 4.06
C ILE A 197 -1.01 -6.17 4.72
N CYS A 198 -2.14 -6.80 4.40
CA CYS A 198 -3.45 -6.38 4.89
C CYS A 198 -3.87 -7.23 6.10
N ASP A 199 -4.19 -6.57 7.23
CA ASP A 199 -4.77 -7.21 8.41
C ASP A 199 -6.25 -6.82 8.55
N GLY A 200 -7.13 -7.83 8.56
CA GLY A 200 -8.57 -7.68 8.75
C GLY A 200 -9.05 -7.89 10.18
N SER A 201 -8.14 -8.10 11.15
CA SER A 201 -8.50 -8.37 12.53
C SER A 201 -9.18 -7.16 13.19
N PRO A 202 -10.36 -7.30 13.81
CA PRO A 202 -10.96 -6.20 14.56
C PRO A 202 -10.08 -5.90 15.79
N THR A 203 -9.63 -4.66 15.91
CA THR A 203 -8.98 -4.10 17.11
C THR A 203 -10.00 -3.75 18.19
#